data_AF-A0A9X3K3V3-F1
#
_entry.id   AF-A0A9X3K3V3-F1
#
_cell.length_a   1.000
_cell.length_b   1.000
_cell.length_c   1.000
_cell.angle_alpha   90.00
_cell.angle_beta   90.00
_cell.angle_gamma   90.00
#
_symmetry.space_group_name_H-M   'P 1'
#
loop_
_entity.id
_entity.type
_entity.pdbx_description
1 polymer ?
#
loop_
_entity_poly.entity_id
_entity_poly.type
_entity_poly.pdbx_seq_one_letter_code
_entity_poly.pdbx_strand_id
1 'polypeptide(L)'
;MNNIFTTPGNADNLSKELLQKWNQVIKNNYDSLIRSYPSEYFEFAPADINNASTVSIKWFGDPAEPAFCLSKDIAQKLSDWGIKGRHNTHNEYCEYSIIYGFDSLGKKRPKRIQVTTELREYWVTLAMHSPNKLAEIASQVLNREVSFLELYGITDPTSLSLREREVKFSRIVAGHGNDRSLADIGVPSQPEGDINRENALFMTHPINGLDDLIYIVLFGAQPYAIQKDGSIIPADKESIFKQFNVTQLACRHADPAAAMGAHGAAFNGQKVAFTKNLGMYIHSFASNRYLYNDNEIPSAWIKFSRGEEGMYQRLEFGPSDNEDIFLDDIILAEGGNDVPVTGGYQIVKNVEVGPYVHIGEPKPMSDSDYVLINENLDGINCSEANICNLMQRLYSEYSNSKNKIDNRLNRQIV
;
A
#
# COMPACT_ATOMS: atom_id res chain seq x y z
N MET A 1 20.72 13.09 -17.01
CA MET A 1 19.27 13.38 -16.95
C MET A 1 19.02 14.34 -15.80
N ASN A 2 18.13 15.32 -15.98
CA ASN A 2 17.61 16.11 -14.86
C ASN A 2 16.68 15.21 -14.03
N ASN A 3 16.72 15.37 -12.71
CA ASN A 3 15.85 14.62 -11.81
C ASN A 3 14.45 15.25 -11.87
N ILE A 4 13.46 14.48 -12.32
CA ILE A 4 12.06 14.90 -12.42
C ILE A 4 11.38 14.73 -11.05
N PHE A 5 11.68 13.60 -10.40
CA PHE A 5 11.15 13.22 -9.10
C PHE A 5 12.21 13.36 -8.01
N THR A 6 11.73 13.65 -6.81
CA THR A 6 12.45 13.65 -5.54
C THR A 6 12.22 12.32 -4.80
N THR A 7 12.65 12.21 -3.54
CA THR A 7 12.33 11.06 -2.71
C THR A 7 10.86 11.07 -2.31
N PRO A 8 10.22 9.90 -2.15
CA PRO A 8 8.86 9.82 -1.61
C PRO A 8 8.74 10.63 -0.30
N GLY A 9 7.73 11.50 -0.23
CA GLY A 9 7.46 12.38 0.91
C GLY A 9 8.60 13.33 1.32
N ASN A 10 9.62 13.53 0.49
CA ASN A 10 10.88 14.16 0.88
C ASN A 10 11.55 13.47 2.09
N ALA A 11 11.29 12.18 2.31
CA ALA A 11 11.70 11.46 3.52
C ALA A 11 13.23 11.32 3.68
N ASP A 12 13.97 11.40 2.57
CA ASP A 12 15.39 11.10 2.51
C ASP A 12 16.18 12.16 1.73
N ASN A 13 17.33 12.56 2.27
CA ASN A 13 18.32 13.35 1.55
C ASN A 13 19.29 12.43 0.80
N LEU A 14 18.96 12.09 -0.44
CA LEU A 14 19.79 11.23 -1.28
C LEU A 14 20.82 12.02 -2.10
N SER A 15 21.93 11.38 -2.43
CA SER A 15 22.86 11.92 -3.41
C SER A 15 22.18 12.06 -4.78
N LYS A 16 22.67 13.00 -5.61
CA LYS A 16 22.14 13.21 -6.96
C LYS A 16 22.17 11.93 -7.80
N GLU A 17 23.21 11.12 -7.67
CA GLU A 17 23.35 9.85 -8.39
C GLU A 17 22.29 8.83 -7.95
N LEU A 18 22.06 8.67 -6.64
CA LEU A 18 21.08 7.71 -6.16
C LEU A 18 19.66 8.15 -6.51
N LEU A 19 19.38 9.46 -6.47
CA LEU A 19 18.12 10.02 -6.93
C LEU A 19 17.91 9.80 -8.44
N GLN A 20 18.97 9.83 -9.25
CA GLN A 20 18.90 9.47 -10.68
C GLN A 20 18.53 7.99 -10.87
N LYS A 21 19.03 7.08 -10.03
CA LYS A 21 18.66 5.65 -10.09
C LYS A 21 17.18 5.45 -9.76
N TRP A 22 16.67 6.14 -8.74
CA TRP A 22 15.25 6.13 -8.42
C TRP A 22 14.39 6.65 -9.58
N ASN A 23 14.75 7.80 -10.16
CA ASN A 23 14.08 8.35 -11.33
C ASN A 23 14.08 7.39 -12.53
N GLN A 24 15.17 6.64 -12.72
CA GLN A 24 15.24 5.62 -13.77
C GLN A 24 14.26 4.48 -13.53
N VAL A 25 14.07 4.04 -12.28
CA VAL A 25 13.06 3.02 -11.94
C VAL A 25 11.65 3.53 -12.23
N ILE A 26 11.32 4.76 -11.83
CA ILE A 26 10.02 5.37 -12.17
C ILE A 26 9.83 5.43 -13.69
N LYS A 27 10.85 5.91 -14.42
CA LYS A 27 10.79 6.03 -15.87
C LYS A 27 10.60 4.67 -16.56
N ASN A 28 11.29 3.63 -16.11
CA ASN A 28 11.18 2.29 -16.68
C ASN A 28 9.76 1.72 -16.53
N ASN A 29 9.14 1.92 -15.36
CA ASN A 29 7.75 1.51 -15.12
C ASN A 29 6.76 2.31 -15.98
N TYR A 30 6.97 3.63 -16.11
CA TYR A 30 6.16 4.44 -17.01
C TYR A 30 6.31 4.02 -18.48
N ASP A 31 7.54 3.87 -18.98
CA ASP A 31 7.83 3.54 -20.37
C ASP A 31 7.28 2.17 -20.79
N SER A 32 7.19 1.21 -19.85
CA SER A 32 6.60 -0.11 -20.12
C SER A 32 5.07 -0.03 -20.23
N LEU A 33 4.43 0.84 -19.45
CA LEU A 33 2.97 0.97 -19.39
C LEU A 33 2.42 1.87 -20.49
N ILE A 34 3.04 3.03 -20.75
CA ILE A 34 2.51 4.03 -21.69
C ILE A 34 2.36 3.50 -23.13
N ARG A 35 3.14 2.48 -23.50
CA ARG A 35 3.01 1.82 -24.82
C ARG A 35 1.72 1.02 -24.95
N SER A 36 1.25 0.44 -23.86
CA SER A 36 0.04 -0.39 -23.81
C SER A 36 -1.20 0.44 -23.43
N TYR A 37 -0.99 1.54 -22.69
CA TYR A 37 -2.03 2.43 -22.17
C TYR A 37 -1.68 3.89 -22.50
N PRO A 38 -1.65 4.28 -23.78
CA PRO A 38 -1.34 5.65 -24.17
C PRO A 38 -2.41 6.61 -23.66
N SER A 39 -2.01 7.75 -23.11
CA SER A 39 -2.90 8.81 -22.65
C SER A 39 -2.35 10.18 -23.03
N GLU A 40 -3.17 11.01 -23.66
CA GLU A 40 -2.85 12.42 -23.93
C GLU A 40 -3.10 13.32 -22.70
N TYR A 41 -3.81 12.79 -21.71
CA TYR A 41 -4.18 13.46 -20.47
C TYR A 41 -3.28 13.08 -19.30
N PHE A 42 -2.30 12.21 -19.49
CA PHE A 42 -1.30 11.91 -18.49
C PHE A 42 0.07 12.47 -18.90
N GLU A 43 0.68 13.27 -18.03
CA GLU A 43 2.04 13.77 -18.20
C GLU A 43 2.99 13.03 -17.27
N PHE A 44 4.14 12.59 -17.82
CA PHE A 44 5.16 11.93 -17.01
C PHE A 44 5.81 12.90 -16.02
N ALA A 45 6.17 14.11 -16.47
CA ALA A 45 6.83 15.08 -15.61
C ALA A 45 5.80 16.09 -15.07
N PRO A 46 5.66 16.23 -13.73
CA PRO A 46 4.72 17.20 -13.15
C PRO A 46 4.99 18.65 -13.53
N ALA A 47 6.25 18.97 -13.88
CA ALA A 47 6.64 20.32 -14.31
C ALA A 47 6.10 20.69 -15.69
N ASP A 48 5.65 19.72 -16.49
CA ASP A 48 5.08 19.95 -17.82
C ASP A 48 3.60 20.38 -17.75
N ILE A 49 2.99 20.32 -16.56
CA ILE A 49 1.64 20.82 -16.30
C ILE A 49 1.73 22.24 -15.71
N ASN A 50 1.42 23.24 -16.54
CA ASN A 50 1.35 24.64 -16.12
C ASN A 50 0.15 24.87 -15.18
N ASN A 51 0.30 25.80 -14.23
CA ASN A 51 -0.73 26.21 -13.26
C ASN A 51 -1.42 25.02 -12.55
N ALA A 52 -0.66 23.95 -12.30
CA ALA A 52 -1.21 22.74 -11.69
C ALA A 52 -1.71 22.99 -10.26
N SER A 53 -2.86 22.42 -9.94
CA SER A 53 -3.33 22.24 -8.56
C SER A 53 -2.90 20.86 -8.04
N THR A 54 -2.46 20.78 -6.78
CA THR A 54 -2.16 19.49 -6.15
C THR A 54 -3.41 18.96 -5.46
N VAL A 55 -3.79 17.73 -5.78
CA VAL A 55 -4.95 17.03 -5.20
C VAL A 55 -4.49 15.69 -4.64
N SER A 56 -5.06 15.30 -3.49
CA SER A 56 -4.92 13.96 -2.92
C SER A 56 -6.04 13.06 -3.43
N ILE A 57 -5.69 11.91 -4.00
CA ILE A 57 -6.64 10.82 -4.27
C ILE A 57 -6.61 9.91 -3.04
N LYS A 58 -7.75 9.64 -2.40
CA LYS A 58 -7.78 8.94 -1.10
C LYS A 58 -8.71 7.74 -1.10
N TRP A 59 -8.35 6.74 -0.29
CA TRP A 59 -9.17 5.58 0.03
C TRP A 59 -8.78 5.03 1.42
N PHE A 60 -9.62 4.17 2.01
CA PHE A 60 -9.32 3.53 3.29
C PHE A 60 -8.29 2.39 3.13
N GLY A 61 -7.39 2.26 4.10
CA GLY A 61 -6.29 1.29 4.06
C GLY A 61 -6.64 -0.14 4.45
N ASP A 62 -7.89 -0.46 4.81
CA ASP A 62 -8.28 -1.82 5.15
C ASP A 62 -8.56 -2.70 3.93
N PRO A 63 -8.14 -3.98 3.95
CA PRO A 63 -8.43 -4.94 2.87
C PRO A 63 -9.91 -5.11 2.53
N ALA A 64 -10.31 -4.72 1.32
CA ALA A 64 -11.68 -4.89 0.83
C ALA A 64 -12.03 -6.35 0.50
N GLU A 65 -11.10 -7.07 -0.13
CA GLU A 65 -11.32 -8.42 -0.70
C GLU A 65 -11.89 -9.45 0.28
N PRO A 66 -11.28 -9.70 1.44
CA PRO A 66 -11.82 -10.70 2.35
C PRO A 66 -13.18 -10.28 2.92
N ALA A 67 -13.49 -8.98 2.97
CA ALA A 67 -14.75 -8.48 3.50
C ALA A 67 -15.93 -8.75 2.55
N PHE A 68 -15.77 -8.47 1.25
CA PHE A 68 -16.83 -8.75 0.27
C PHE A 68 -16.91 -10.23 -0.14
N CYS A 69 -15.82 -11.00 -0.02
CA CYS A 69 -15.82 -12.42 -0.35
C CYS A 69 -16.37 -13.31 0.78
N LEU A 70 -16.22 -12.91 2.05
CA LEU A 70 -16.53 -13.75 3.21
C LEU A 70 -17.37 -13.02 4.25
N SER A 71 -16.79 -12.02 4.94
CA SER A 71 -17.45 -11.10 5.88
C SER A 71 -16.41 -10.17 6.50
N LYS A 72 -16.87 -9.07 7.14
CA LYS A 72 -15.99 -8.16 7.89
C LYS A 72 -15.23 -8.84 9.03
N ASP A 73 -15.88 -9.73 9.77
CA ASP A 73 -15.24 -10.46 10.88
C ASP A 73 -14.13 -11.39 10.39
N ILE A 74 -14.34 -12.02 9.22
CA ILE A 74 -13.33 -12.89 8.61
C ILE A 74 -12.21 -12.04 7.99
N ALA A 75 -12.52 -10.88 7.42
CA ALA A 75 -11.52 -9.93 6.94
C ALA A 75 -10.51 -9.56 8.03
N GLN A 76 -11.00 -9.13 9.19
CA GLN A 76 -10.14 -8.85 10.33
C GLN A 76 -9.26 -10.05 10.72
N LYS A 77 -9.85 -11.24 10.85
CA LYS A 77 -9.11 -12.47 11.22
C LYS A 77 -8.02 -12.82 10.22
N LEU A 78 -8.30 -12.70 8.92
CA LEU A 78 -7.34 -13.00 7.87
C LEU A 78 -6.25 -11.94 7.80
N SER A 79 -6.60 -10.66 7.85
CA SER A 79 -5.64 -9.55 7.77
C SER A 79 -4.72 -9.50 8.99
N ASP A 80 -5.22 -9.85 10.18
CA ASP A 80 -4.43 -9.92 11.43
C ASP A 80 -3.70 -11.26 11.62
N TRP A 81 -3.68 -12.16 10.61
CA TRP A 81 -3.00 -13.47 10.69
C TRP A 81 -1.46 -13.39 10.64
N GLY A 82 -0.89 -12.22 10.88
CA GLY A 82 0.54 -11.94 10.78
C GLY A 82 1.01 -11.90 9.32
N ILE A 83 2.22 -12.38 9.04
CA ILE A 83 2.85 -12.30 7.71
C ILE A 83 2.00 -12.93 6.60
N LYS A 84 1.27 -14.02 6.91
CA LYS A 84 0.36 -14.64 5.95
C LYS A 84 -0.80 -13.70 5.59
N GLY A 85 -1.40 -13.04 6.58
CA GLY A 85 -2.45 -12.06 6.37
C GLY A 85 -1.96 -10.88 5.55
N ARG A 86 -0.84 -10.29 5.97
CA ARG A 86 -0.21 -9.17 5.29
C ARG A 86 0.06 -9.44 3.82
N HIS A 87 0.76 -10.53 3.52
CA HIS A 87 1.16 -10.82 2.13
C HIS A 87 0.02 -11.23 1.19
N ASN A 88 -1.14 -11.64 1.72
CA ASN A 88 -2.25 -12.12 0.89
C ASN A 88 -3.48 -11.20 0.88
N THR A 89 -3.57 -10.25 1.81
CA THR A 89 -4.78 -9.44 1.95
C THR A 89 -4.51 -7.95 1.99
N HIS A 90 -3.31 -7.48 2.35
CA HIS A 90 -3.03 -6.04 2.48
C HIS A 90 -2.72 -5.42 1.12
N ASN A 91 -3.74 -5.35 0.26
CA ASN A 91 -3.62 -4.90 -1.12
C ASN A 91 -4.27 -3.53 -1.36
N GLU A 92 -4.28 -2.65 -0.38
CA GLU A 92 -4.84 -1.29 -0.51
C GLU A 92 -3.76 -0.22 -0.38
N TYR A 93 -2.53 -0.52 -0.82
CA TYR A 93 -1.34 0.33 -0.65
C TYR A 93 -1.10 0.76 0.81
N CYS A 94 -1.47 -0.11 1.73
CA CYS A 94 -1.32 0.07 3.17
C CYS A 94 -1.06 -1.30 3.79
N GLU A 95 0.13 -1.51 4.34
CA GLU A 95 0.49 -2.75 5.03
C GLU A 95 0.81 -2.47 6.49
N TYR A 96 0.53 -3.44 7.35
CA TYR A 96 0.84 -3.32 8.76
C TYR A 96 1.40 -4.59 9.39
N SER A 97 2.12 -4.40 10.50
CA SER A 97 2.54 -5.47 11.40
C SER A 97 2.06 -5.19 12.82
N ILE A 98 1.65 -6.25 13.51
CA ILE A 98 1.31 -6.21 14.93
C ILE A 98 2.60 -6.53 15.70
N ILE A 99 3.08 -5.55 16.46
CA ILE A 99 4.19 -5.74 17.38
C ILE A 99 3.61 -6.25 18.69
N TYR A 100 4.17 -7.34 19.21
CA TYR A 100 3.72 -7.97 20.45
C TYR A 100 4.70 -7.69 21.58
N GLY A 101 4.17 -7.52 22.78
CA GLY A 101 4.95 -7.47 24.03
C GLY A 101 4.50 -8.55 24.99
N PHE A 102 5.17 -8.64 26.15
CA PHE A 102 4.77 -9.50 27.26
C PHE A 102 4.33 -8.61 28.42
N ASP A 103 3.17 -8.90 29.01
CA ASP A 103 2.72 -8.20 30.22
C ASP A 103 3.49 -8.66 31.46
N SER A 104 3.21 -8.02 32.60
CA SER A 104 3.80 -8.36 33.90
C SER A 104 3.56 -9.81 34.37
N LEU A 105 2.62 -10.53 33.75
CA LEU A 105 2.36 -11.95 33.99
C LEU A 105 3.03 -12.88 32.97
N GLY A 106 3.79 -12.33 32.02
CA GLY A 106 4.46 -13.09 30.95
C GLY A 106 3.53 -13.52 29.81
N LYS A 107 2.32 -12.97 29.71
CA LYS A 107 1.39 -13.25 28.60
C LYS A 107 1.73 -12.35 27.42
N LYS A 108 1.86 -12.96 26.24
CA LYS A 108 2.07 -12.24 24.98
C LYS A 108 0.79 -11.52 24.55
N ARG A 109 0.86 -10.20 24.33
CA ARG A 109 -0.27 -9.32 23.99
C ARG A 109 0.10 -8.33 22.87
N PRO A 110 -0.86 -7.86 22.05
CA PRO A 110 -0.58 -6.89 21.00
C PRO A 110 -0.19 -5.54 21.63
N LYS A 111 0.99 -5.04 21.31
CA LYS A 111 1.58 -3.84 21.94
C LYS A 111 1.41 -2.58 21.10
N ARG A 112 1.66 -2.66 19.79
CA ARG A 112 1.49 -1.55 18.85
C ARG A 112 1.30 -2.07 17.43
N ILE A 113 0.74 -1.22 16.56
CA ILE A 113 0.65 -1.44 15.12
C ILE A 113 1.69 -0.56 14.44
N GLN A 114 2.45 -1.13 13.51
CA GLN A 114 3.28 -0.39 12.59
C GLN A 114 2.68 -0.47 11.20
N VAL A 115 2.31 0.67 10.64
CA VAL A 115 1.74 0.83 9.30
C VAL A 115 2.80 1.43 8.37
N THR A 116 2.84 0.96 7.12
CA THR A 116 3.69 1.50 6.06
C THR A 116 2.94 1.59 4.74
N THR A 117 3.24 2.66 4.00
CA THR A 117 2.86 2.86 2.59
C THR A 117 4.11 3.00 1.71
N GLU A 118 5.30 2.68 2.21
CA GLU A 118 6.55 2.78 1.45
C GLU A 118 6.63 1.71 0.36
N LEU A 119 6.94 2.12 -0.87
CA LEU A 119 7.01 1.24 -2.05
C LEU A 119 8.25 0.35 -2.03
N ARG A 120 8.08 -0.93 -2.37
CA ARG A 120 9.18 -1.91 -2.49
C ARG A 120 10.29 -1.43 -3.40
N GLU A 121 9.95 -0.84 -4.53
CA GLU A 121 10.89 -0.43 -5.59
C GLU A 121 11.90 0.60 -5.08
N TYR A 122 11.46 1.50 -4.18
CA TYR A 122 12.34 2.49 -3.57
C TYR A 122 13.39 1.81 -2.69
N TRP A 123 12.97 0.88 -1.84
CA TRP A 123 13.86 0.12 -0.95
C TRP A 123 14.82 -0.79 -1.72
N VAL A 124 14.37 -1.44 -2.78
CA VAL A 124 15.23 -2.24 -3.67
C VAL A 124 16.25 -1.35 -4.39
N THR A 125 15.87 -0.15 -4.82
CA THR A 125 16.79 0.83 -5.42
C THR A 125 17.92 1.18 -4.46
N LEU A 126 17.59 1.49 -3.19
CA LEU A 126 18.58 1.74 -2.14
C LEU A 126 19.47 0.51 -1.93
N ALA A 127 18.88 -0.69 -1.88
CA ALA A 127 19.61 -1.93 -1.63
C ALA A 127 20.64 -2.25 -2.72
N MET A 128 20.32 -1.99 -3.98
CA MET A 128 21.23 -2.23 -5.10
C MET A 128 22.38 -1.22 -5.10
N HIS A 129 22.05 0.06 -4.91
CA HIS A 129 22.96 1.15 -5.23
C HIS A 129 23.68 1.77 -4.03
N SER A 130 23.13 1.65 -2.82
CA SER A 130 23.75 2.20 -1.61
C SER A 130 23.39 1.39 -0.35
N PRO A 131 24.04 0.21 -0.14
CA PRO A 131 23.80 -0.61 1.05
C PRO A 131 23.93 0.16 2.37
N ASN A 132 24.92 1.06 2.49
CA ASN A 132 25.10 1.90 3.67
C ASN A 132 23.89 2.79 3.94
N LYS A 133 23.35 3.45 2.90
CA LYS A 133 22.18 4.32 3.05
C LYS A 133 20.92 3.52 3.37
N LEU A 134 20.77 2.33 2.77
CA LEU A 134 19.71 1.38 3.13
C LEU A 134 19.78 1.03 4.63
N ALA A 135 20.95 0.63 5.15
CA ALA A 135 21.10 0.27 6.56
C ALA A 135 20.86 1.45 7.50
N GLU A 136 21.31 2.65 7.14
CA GLU A 136 21.01 3.88 7.88
C GLU A 136 19.49 4.11 7.99
N ILE A 137 18.78 4.08 6.86
CA ILE A 137 17.34 4.31 6.81
C ILE A 137 16.58 3.20 7.54
N ALA A 138 16.95 1.94 7.34
CA ALA A 138 16.34 0.81 8.05
C ALA A 138 16.54 0.93 9.57
N SER A 139 17.74 1.37 10.01
CA SER A 139 18.04 1.57 11.41
C SER A 139 17.21 2.70 12.03
N GLN A 140 17.02 3.79 11.29
CA GLN A 140 16.15 4.90 11.70
C GLN A 140 14.70 4.45 11.84
N VAL A 141 14.16 3.72 10.86
CA VAL A 141 12.78 3.24 10.87
C VAL A 141 12.52 2.25 12.01
N LEU A 142 13.46 1.33 12.25
CA LEU A 142 13.32 0.30 13.28
C LEU A 142 13.80 0.77 14.67
N ASN A 143 14.33 1.98 14.76
CA ASN A 143 14.90 2.56 15.98
C ASN A 143 15.92 1.62 16.67
N ARG A 144 16.76 0.96 15.86
CA ARG A 144 17.86 0.10 16.31
C ARG A 144 18.91 -0.02 15.21
N GLU A 145 20.13 -0.42 15.56
CA GLU A 145 21.12 -0.76 14.54
C GLU A 145 20.64 -1.98 13.71
N VAL A 146 20.74 -1.85 12.39
CA VAL A 146 20.40 -2.89 11.42
C VAL A 146 21.66 -3.29 10.66
N SER A 147 22.03 -4.57 10.77
CA SER A 147 23.23 -5.09 10.14
C SER A 147 23.01 -5.51 8.67
N PHE A 148 24.09 -5.58 7.90
CA PHE A 148 24.03 -6.15 6.55
C PHE A 148 23.69 -7.64 6.54
N LEU A 149 24.00 -8.37 7.62
CA LEU A 149 23.62 -9.77 7.74
C LEU A 149 22.09 -9.90 7.74
N GLU A 150 21.38 -9.01 8.43
CA GLU A 150 19.92 -9.01 8.44
C GLU A 150 19.30 -8.47 7.15
N LEU A 151 20.02 -7.63 6.39
CA LEU A 151 19.52 -7.06 5.12
C LEU A 151 19.83 -7.93 3.89
N TYR A 152 20.96 -8.64 3.88
CA TYR A 152 21.47 -9.37 2.71
C TYR A 152 21.89 -10.80 3.03
N GLY A 153 21.91 -11.22 4.29
CA GLY A 153 22.43 -12.54 4.68
C GLY A 153 23.95 -12.65 4.55
N ILE A 154 24.67 -11.53 4.43
CA ILE A 154 26.13 -11.44 4.32
C ILE A 154 26.66 -10.16 4.98
N THR A 155 27.95 -10.12 5.32
CA THR A 155 28.55 -8.98 6.05
C THR A 155 29.05 -7.84 5.16
N ASP A 156 29.38 -8.11 3.89
CA ASP A 156 29.86 -7.09 2.96
C ASP A 156 29.09 -7.13 1.62
N PRO A 157 27.92 -6.46 1.54
CA PRO A 157 27.16 -6.36 0.30
C PRO A 157 27.85 -5.50 -0.76
N THR A 158 28.86 -4.70 -0.41
CA THR A 158 29.55 -3.84 -1.38
C THR A 158 30.46 -4.64 -2.31
N SER A 159 30.93 -5.81 -1.88
CA SER A 159 31.68 -6.78 -2.70
C SER A 159 30.85 -7.43 -3.82
N LEU A 160 29.52 -7.40 -3.70
CA LEU A 160 28.61 -8.02 -4.66
C LEU A 160 28.34 -7.12 -5.88
N SER A 161 28.01 -7.74 -7.01
CA SER A 161 27.42 -7.04 -8.16
C SER A 161 26.02 -6.48 -7.82
N LEU A 162 25.52 -5.52 -8.62
CA LEU A 162 24.18 -4.94 -8.42
C LEU A 162 23.08 -6.01 -8.42
N ARG A 163 23.17 -6.99 -9.34
CA ARG A 163 22.19 -8.07 -9.41
C ARG A 163 22.28 -9.00 -8.20
N GLU A 164 23.48 -9.34 -7.75
CA GLU A 164 23.62 -10.17 -6.53
C GLU A 164 23.09 -9.45 -5.29
N ARG A 165 23.28 -8.13 -5.17
CA ARG A 165 22.68 -7.32 -4.09
C ARG A 165 21.16 -7.36 -4.14
N GLU A 166 20.57 -7.17 -5.31
CA GLU A 166 19.13 -7.25 -5.52
C GLU A 166 18.58 -8.61 -5.10
N VAL A 167 19.21 -9.70 -5.54
CA VAL A 167 18.80 -11.07 -5.23
C VAL A 167 18.89 -11.36 -3.75
N LYS A 168 20.01 -10.98 -3.10
CA LYS A 168 20.22 -11.18 -1.66
C LYS A 168 19.24 -10.37 -0.83
N PHE A 169 19.08 -9.08 -1.12
CA PHE A 169 18.11 -8.23 -0.42
C PHE A 169 16.67 -8.70 -0.65
N SER A 170 16.31 -9.08 -1.88
CA SER A 170 14.97 -9.57 -2.18
C SER A 170 14.67 -10.89 -1.49
N ARG A 171 15.64 -11.80 -1.42
CA ARG A 171 15.46 -13.05 -0.66
C ARG A 171 15.27 -12.79 0.84
N ILE A 172 16.09 -11.93 1.42
CA ILE A 172 16.11 -11.72 2.87
C ILE A 172 15.02 -10.76 3.35
N VAL A 173 14.69 -9.70 2.60
CA VAL A 173 13.86 -8.59 3.10
C VAL A 173 12.68 -8.24 2.19
N ALA A 174 12.81 -8.27 0.85
CA ALA A 174 11.79 -7.69 -0.03
C ALA A 174 10.79 -8.68 -0.67
N GLY A 175 11.11 -9.97 -0.71
CA GLY A 175 10.45 -10.92 -1.61
C GLY A 175 10.67 -10.59 -3.10
N HIS A 176 10.17 -11.43 -4.00
CA HIS A 176 10.29 -11.21 -5.44
C HIS A 176 9.34 -10.13 -6.00
N GLY A 177 8.27 -9.76 -5.28
CA GLY A 177 7.33 -8.69 -5.70
C GLY A 177 6.78 -8.86 -7.12
N ASN A 178 6.38 -10.10 -7.49
CA ASN A 178 6.01 -10.52 -8.86
C ASN A 178 7.05 -10.29 -9.98
N ASP A 179 8.30 -9.90 -9.67
CA ASP A 179 9.37 -9.89 -10.66
C ASP A 179 9.68 -11.33 -11.11
N ARG A 180 9.32 -11.64 -12.36
CA ARG A 180 9.54 -12.94 -12.97
C ARG A 180 11.02 -13.35 -12.99
N SER A 181 11.94 -12.41 -13.20
CA SER A 181 13.37 -12.69 -13.23
C SER A 181 13.91 -13.11 -11.86
N LEU A 182 13.32 -12.60 -10.77
CA LEU A 182 13.65 -12.99 -9.39
C LEU A 182 12.99 -14.34 -9.04
N ALA A 183 11.73 -14.53 -9.44
CA ALA A 183 11.02 -15.79 -9.24
C ALA A 183 11.69 -16.97 -9.97
N ASP A 184 12.12 -16.78 -11.22
CA ASP A 184 12.75 -17.82 -12.05
C ASP A 184 14.09 -18.33 -11.47
N ILE A 185 14.77 -17.49 -10.67
CA ILE A 185 16.01 -17.87 -9.94
C ILE A 185 15.72 -18.28 -8.48
N GLY A 186 14.45 -18.48 -8.13
CA GLY A 186 14.02 -19.03 -6.85
C GLY A 186 14.03 -18.05 -5.68
N VAL A 187 13.98 -16.72 -5.92
CA VAL A 187 13.67 -15.76 -4.84
C VAL A 187 12.21 -15.97 -4.42
N PRO A 188 11.90 -16.12 -3.13
CA PRO A 188 10.55 -16.39 -2.66
C PRO A 188 9.65 -15.15 -2.76
N SER A 189 8.32 -15.36 -2.82
CA SER A 189 7.34 -14.27 -2.83
C SER A 189 7.35 -13.50 -1.51
N GLN A 190 7.50 -14.23 -0.41
CA GLN A 190 7.69 -13.69 0.93
C GLN A 190 9.17 -13.68 1.29
N PRO A 191 9.68 -12.62 1.92
CA PRO A 191 11.05 -12.61 2.41
C PRO A 191 11.30 -13.74 3.42
N GLU A 192 12.55 -14.19 3.50
CA GLU A 192 12.99 -15.24 4.44
C GLU A 192 13.38 -14.66 5.79
N GLY A 193 14.02 -13.49 5.82
CA GLY A 193 14.55 -12.84 7.02
C GLY A 193 13.51 -12.03 7.80
N ASP A 194 13.81 -11.77 9.06
CA ASP A 194 12.81 -11.32 10.04
C ASP A 194 12.49 -9.82 9.92
N ILE A 195 13.42 -8.99 9.45
CA ILE A 195 13.29 -7.53 9.42
C ILE A 195 11.92 -7.07 8.90
N ASN A 196 11.57 -7.43 7.66
CA ASN A 196 10.32 -7.00 7.06
C ASN A 196 9.19 -8.03 7.25
N ARG A 197 9.44 -9.18 7.87
CA ARG A 197 8.38 -10.14 8.22
C ARG A 197 7.73 -9.78 9.55
N GLU A 198 8.56 -9.39 10.51
CA GLU A 198 8.16 -9.03 11.87
C GLU A 198 7.83 -7.54 11.98
N ASN A 199 8.39 -6.71 11.10
CA ASN A 199 8.09 -5.29 11.02
C ASN A 199 7.49 -4.97 9.65
N ALA A 200 6.63 -3.95 9.59
CA ALA A 200 6.17 -3.41 8.32
C ALA A 200 7.19 -2.37 7.82
N LEU A 201 8.39 -2.81 7.39
CA LEU A 201 9.43 -1.90 6.92
C LEU A 201 9.00 -1.18 5.64
N PHE A 202 8.49 -1.93 4.66
CA PHE A 202 7.89 -1.40 3.43
C PHE A 202 6.91 -2.43 2.86
N MET A 203 6.08 -2.03 1.90
CA MET A 203 5.07 -2.90 1.31
C MET A 203 5.69 -4.05 0.51
N THR A 204 5.16 -5.26 0.68
CA THR A 204 5.63 -6.49 0.02
C THR A 204 4.55 -7.17 -0.81
N HIS A 205 3.30 -6.75 -0.66
CA HIS A 205 2.19 -7.26 -1.43
C HIS A 205 2.42 -6.91 -2.90
N PRO A 206 2.41 -7.89 -3.82
CA PRO A 206 2.86 -7.64 -5.19
C PRO A 206 2.05 -6.60 -5.96
N ILE A 207 0.77 -6.40 -5.62
CA ILE A 207 -0.11 -5.42 -6.28
C ILE A 207 -0.16 -4.04 -5.61
N ASN A 208 0.73 -3.79 -4.65
CA ASN A 208 0.99 -2.46 -4.09
C ASN A 208 2.24 -1.82 -4.73
N GLY A 209 2.59 -2.25 -5.95
CA GLY A 209 3.79 -1.82 -6.67
C GLY A 209 3.64 -0.44 -7.31
N LEU A 210 4.79 0.16 -7.63
CA LEU A 210 4.87 1.41 -8.39
C LEU A 210 4.25 1.28 -9.79
N ASP A 211 4.43 0.13 -10.44
CA ASP A 211 3.84 -0.17 -11.75
C ASP A 211 2.32 -0.17 -11.69
N ASP A 212 1.72 -0.88 -10.72
CA ASP A 212 0.26 -0.90 -10.56
C ASP A 212 -0.29 0.51 -10.25
N LEU A 213 0.42 1.30 -9.44
CA LEU A 213 0.01 2.67 -9.13
C LEU A 213 0.02 3.55 -10.39
N ILE A 214 1.09 3.47 -11.19
CA ILE A 214 1.17 4.22 -12.46
C ILE A 214 0.12 3.73 -13.44
N TYR A 215 -0.07 2.41 -13.54
CA TYR A 215 -1.03 1.78 -14.43
C TYR A 215 -2.44 2.27 -14.16
N ILE A 216 -2.91 2.24 -12.91
CA ILE A 216 -4.31 2.54 -12.62
C ILE A 216 -4.65 4.01 -12.82
N VAL A 217 -3.69 4.91 -12.58
CA VAL A 217 -3.85 6.34 -12.89
C VAL A 217 -3.80 6.59 -14.40
N LEU A 218 -2.93 5.91 -15.15
CA LEU A 218 -2.90 5.95 -16.63
C LEU A 218 -4.20 5.43 -17.24
N PHE A 219 -4.72 4.32 -16.70
CA PHE A 219 -6.00 3.75 -17.08
C PHE A 219 -7.14 4.74 -16.87
N GLY A 220 -7.15 5.40 -15.70
CA GLY A 220 -8.14 6.44 -15.39
C GLY A 220 -7.98 7.73 -16.19
N ALA A 221 -6.77 8.11 -16.60
CA ALA A 221 -6.46 9.36 -17.30
C ALA A 221 -6.94 9.36 -18.76
N GLN A 222 -8.22 9.08 -18.98
CA GLN A 222 -8.91 9.09 -20.26
C GLN A 222 -10.29 9.72 -20.08
N PRO A 223 -10.77 10.50 -21.07
CA PRO A 223 -12.09 11.11 -21.06
C PRO A 223 -13.17 10.09 -21.47
N TYR A 224 -13.30 8.99 -20.71
CA TYR A 224 -14.32 7.97 -20.95
C TYR A 224 -15.72 8.56 -20.84
N ALA A 225 -16.56 8.34 -21.85
CA ALA A 225 -17.87 8.97 -21.89
C ALA A 225 -18.93 8.01 -22.41
N ILE A 226 -20.18 8.33 -22.07
CA ILE A 226 -21.36 7.61 -22.53
C ILE A 226 -22.24 8.61 -23.28
N GLN A 227 -22.85 8.15 -24.37
CA GLN A 227 -23.87 8.92 -25.07
C GLN A 227 -25.24 8.58 -24.49
N LYS A 228 -25.91 9.59 -23.90
CA LYS A 228 -27.21 9.45 -23.26
C LYS A 228 -28.13 10.60 -23.68
N ASP A 229 -29.28 10.27 -24.26
CA ASP A 229 -30.27 11.25 -24.72
C ASP A 229 -29.68 12.36 -25.62
N GLY A 230 -28.72 12.00 -26.47
CA GLY A 230 -28.04 12.94 -27.36
C GLY A 230 -26.96 13.81 -26.70
N SER A 231 -26.69 13.62 -25.41
CA SER A 231 -25.62 14.31 -24.66
C SER A 231 -24.46 13.37 -24.35
N ILE A 232 -23.25 13.92 -24.26
CA ILE A 232 -22.05 13.22 -23.78
C ILE A 232 -21.95 13.48 -22.28
N ILE A 233 -21.93 12.40 -21.48
CA ILE A 233 -21.79 12.45 -20.02
C ILE A 233 -20.60 11.60 -19.58
N PRO A 234 -19.99 11.87 -18.40
CA PRO A 234 -18.88 11.06 -17.91
C PRO A 234 -19.33 9.63 -17.68
N ALA A 235 -18.50 8.67 -18.06
CA ALA A 235 -18.76 7.27 -17.80
C ALA A 235 -18.64 6.97 -16.29
N ASP A 236 -19.53 6.13 -15.77
CA ASP A 236 -19.41 5.66 -14.40
C ASP A 236 -18.36 4.55 -14.26
N LYS A 237 -18.01 4.25 -13.00
CA LYS A 237 -17.05 3.21 -12.65
C LYS A 237 -17.46 1.85 -13.24
N GLU A 238 -18.72 1.46 -13.10
CA GLU A 238 -19.25 0.19 -13.61
C GLU A 238 -19.02 0.04 -15.12
N SER A 239 -19.35 1.08 -15.90
CA SER A 239 -19.18 1.08 -17.36
C SER A 239 -17.72 1.01 -17.77
N ILE A 240 -16.84 1.81 -17.15
CA ILE A 240 -15.40 1.82 -17.46
C ILE A 240 -14.78 0.44 -17.19
N PHE A 241 -14.91 -0.08 -15.98
CA PHE A 241 -14.21 -1.32 -15.61
C PHE A 241 -14.77 -2.57 -16.33
N LYS A 242 -16.06 -2.57 -16.70
CA LYS A 242 -16.65 -3.64 -17.52
C LYS A 242 -16.23 -3.57 -18.98
N GLN A 243 -16.17 -2.38 -19.58
CA GLN A 243 -15.76 -2.20 -20.97
C GLN A 243 -14.38 -2.80 -21.25
N PHE A 244 -13.47 -2.71 -20.27
CA PHE A 244 -12.10 -3.22 -20.39
C PHE A 244 -11.89 -4.59 -19.73
N ASN A 245 -12.97 -5.25 -19.27
CA ASN A 245 -12.91 -6.57 -18.63
C ASN A 245 -11.93 -6.64 -17.44
N VAL A 246 -11.91 -5.58 -16.62
CA VAL A 246 -11.06 -5.46 -15.42
C VAL A 246 -11.90 -5.25 -14.15
N THR A 247 -13.08 -5.87 -14.09
CA THR A 247 -14.03 -5.72 -12.98
C THR A 247 -13.45 -6.09 -11.62
N GLN A 248 -12.40 -6.93 -11.57
CA GLN A 248 -11.67 -7.25 -10.35
C GLN A 248 -11.05 -6.02 -9.68
N LEU A 249 -10.60 -5.04 -10.47
CA LEU A 249 -10.00 -3.82 -9.95
C LEU A 249 -11.06 -2.94 -9.27
N ALA A 250 -12.28 -2.89 -9.81
CA ALA A 250 -13.38 -2.08 -9.28
C ALA A 250 -13.88 -2.51 -7.88
N CYS A 251 -13.44 -3.67 -7.39
CA CYS A 251 -13.84 -4.24 -6.10
C CYS A 251 -12.92 -3.84 -4.94
N ARG A 252 -11.72 -3.34 -5.23
CA ARG A 252 -10.80 -2.77 -4.23
C ARG A 252 -11.21 -1.35 -3.85
N HIS A 253 -10.59 -0.79 -2.81
CA HIS A 253 -10.73 0.63 -2.49
C HIS A 253 -9.82 1.50 -3.37
N ALA A 254 -8.56 1.09 -3.53
CA ALA A 254 -7.52 1.85 -4.22
C ALA A 254 -7.81 2.07 -5.70
N ASP A 255 -8.03 0.98 -6.44
CA ASP A 255 -8.06 1.05 -7.89
C ASP A 255 -9.20 1.92 -8.45
N PRO A 256 -10.47 1.78 -8.00
CA PRO A 256 -11.53 2.66 -8.49
C PRO A 256 -11.34 4.10 -8.01
N ALA A 257 -10.80 4.34 -6.81
CA ALA A 257 -10.53 5.71 -6.37
C ALA A 257 -9.47 6.38 -7.25
N ALA A 258 -8.38 5.69 -7.56
CA ALA A 258 -7.30 6.18 -8.42
C ALA A 258 -7.76 6.39 -9.86
N ALA A 259 -8.42 5.40 -10.46
CA ALA A 259 -8.91 5.50 -11.83
C ALA A 259 -9.95 6.62 -11.97
N MET A 260 -10.94 6.67 -11.07
CA MET A 260 -12.02 7.66 -11.16
C MET A 260 -11.54 9.08 -10.84
N GLY A 261 -10.54 9.24 -9.96
CA GLY A 261 -9.90 10.52 -9.70
C GLY A 261 -9.22 11.10 -10.94
N ALA A 262 -8.46 10.27 -11.67
CA ALA A 262 -7.83 10.68 -12.93
C ALA A 262 -8.85 10.88 -14.06
N HIS A 263 -9.88 10.03 -14.11
CA HIS A 263 -10.96 10.10 -15.10
C HIS A 263 -11.74 11.41 -15.01
N GLY A 264 -12.09 11.84 -13.80
CA GLY A 264 -12.80 13.10 -13.60
C GLY A 264 -12.02 14.31 -14.13
N ALA A 265 -10.69 14.32 -14.00
CA ALA A 265 -9.84 15.36 -14.56
C ALA A 265 -9.78 15.28 -16.10
N ALA A 266 -9.49 14.09 -16.65
CA ALA A 266 -9.36 13.89 -18.09
C ALA A 266 -10.66 14.21 -18.85
N PHE A 267 -11.82 13.84 -18.31
CA PHE A 267 -13.13 14.18 -18.88
C PHE A 267 -13.36 15.69 -19.02
N ASN A 268 -12.77 16.49 -18.12
CA ASN A 268 -12.81 17.95 -18.15
C ASN A 268 -11.68 18.58 -18.98
N GLY A 269 -10.97 17.78 -19.79
CA GLY A 269 -9.87 18.25 -20.62
C GLY A 269 -8.60 18.60 -19.84
N GLN A 270 -8.48 18.17 -18.58
CA GLN A 270 -7.34 18.47 -17.73
C GLN A 270 -6.27 17.38 -17.83
N LYS A 271 -5.00 17.80 -17.85
CA LYS A 271 -3.88 16.87 -17.73
C LYS A 271 -3.63 16.51 -16.27
N VAL A 272 -3.17 15.29 -16.05
CA VAL A 272 -2.85 14.69 -14.75
C VAL A 272 -1.39 14.23 -14.76
N ALA A 273 -0.66 14.47 -13.67
CA ALA A 273 0.65 13.87 -13.42
C ALA A 273 0.76 13.50 -11.95
N PHE A 274 1.62 12.57 -11.58
CA PHE A 274 2.02 12.46 -10.18
C PHE A 274 2.88 13.65 -9.77
N THR A 275 2.86 14.01 -8.49
CA THR A 275 3.76 15.08 -7.99
C THR A 275 5.23 14.66 -8.04
N LYS A 276 6.14 15.62 -7.85
CA LYS A 276 7.59 15.34 -7.76
C LYS A 276 7.93 14.32 -6.67
N ASN A 277 7.13 14.28 -5.60
CA ASN A 277 7.20 13.30 -4.53
C ASN A 277 6.28 12.13 -4.91
N LEU A 278 6.61 11.35 -5.94
CA LEU A 278 5.81 10.18 -6.28
C LEU A 278 5.92 9.13 -5.16
N GLY A 279 4.77 8.75 -4.60
CA GLY A 279 4.66 7.79 -3.52
C GLY A 279 3.22 7.65 -3.03
N MET A 280 3.04 6.82 -2.00
CA MET A 280 1.78 6.60 -1.31
C MET A 280 1.90 7.18 0.10
N TYR A 281 0.88 7.92 0.54
CA TYR A 281 0.92 8.71 1.77
C TYR A 281 -0.28 8.44 2.65
N ILE A 282 -0.08 8.57 3.95
CA ILE A 282 -1.13 8.58 4.96
C ILE A 282 -1.66 10.01 5.06
N HIS A 283 -2.88 10.21 4.60
CA HIS A 283 -3.51 11.53 4.57
C HIS A 283 -4.26 11.86 5.86
N SER A 284 -4.85 10.85 6.50
CA SER A 284 -5.60 11.04 7.73
C SER A 284 -5.64 9.76 8.57
N PHE A 285 -5.81 9.94 9.87
CA PHE A 285 -6.08 8.86 10.82
C PHE A 285 -7.11 9.36 11.82
N ALA A 286 -8.27 8.69 11.90
CA ALA A 286 -9.36 9.05 12.81
C ALA A 286 -9.06 8.60 14.26
N SER A 287 -8.03 9.18 14.86
CA SER A 287 -7.54 8.83 16.20
C SER A 287 -8.52 9.12 17.33
N ASN A 288 -9.43 10.07 17.13
CA ASN A 288 -10.49 10.43 18.08
C ASN A 288 -11.53 9.31 18.31
N ARG A 289 -11.45 8.22 17.55
CA ARG A 289 -12.29 7.02 17.75
C ARG A 289 -11.73 6.06 18.80
N TYR A 290 -10.51 6.29 19.27
CA TYR A 290 -9.81 5.41 20.19
C TYR A 290 -9.75 6.03 21.58
N LEU A 291 -10.12 5.24 22.58
CA LEU A 291 -10.20 5.66 23.97
C LEU A 291 -9.37 4.75 24.86
N TYR A 292 -8.75 5.33 25.88
CA TYR A 292 -8.10 4.60 26.96
C TYR A 292 -8.65 5.12 28.30
N ASN A 293 -9.23 4.23 29.10
CA ASN A 293 -9.95 4.59 30.33
C ASN A 293 -10.96 5.72 30.12
N ASP A 294 -11.83 5.59 29.09
CA ASP A 294 -12.87 6.57 28.71
C ASP A 294 -12.36 7.97 28.30
N ASN A 295 -11.05 8.13 28.08
CA ASN A 295 -10.44 9.38 27.65
C ASN A 295 -9.80 9.22 26.26
N GLU A 296 -9.57 10.34 25.56
CA GLU A 296 -8.76 10.34 24.34
C GLU A 296 -7.39 9.72 24.61
N ILE A 297 -6.91 8.90 23.66
CA ILE A 297 -5.59 8.30 23.77
C ILE A 297 -4.48 9.37 23.79
N PRO A 298 -3.37 9.14 24.52
CA PRO A 298 -2.22 10.03 24.50
C PRO A 298 -1.69 10.27 23.09
N SER A 299 -1.44 11.53 22.72
CA SER A 299 -0.84 11.87 21.42
C SER A 299 0.52 11.22 21.19
N ALA A 300 1.27 10.93 22.25
CA ALA A 300 2.54 10.21 22.20
C ALA A 300 2.43 8.77 21.66
N TRP A 301 1.24 8.17 21.69
CA TRP A 301 0.96 6.84 21.12
C TRP A 301 0.71 6.87 19.61
N ILE A 302 0.66 8.05 18.99
CA ILE A 302 0.44 8.25 17.56
C ILE A 302 1.69 8.90 16.98
N LYS A 303 2.46 8.15 16.20
CA LYS A 303 3.71 8.67 15.61
C LYS A 303 3.66 8.53 14.11
N PHE A 304 3.56 9.67 13.44
CA PHE A 304 3.81 9.74 12.01
C PHE A 304 5.31 9.88 11.75
N SER A 305 5.80 9.23 10.70
CA SER A 305 7.20 9.31 10.31
C SER A 305 7.37 9.03 8.82
N ARG A 306 8.62 9.20 8.34
CA ARG A 306 9.03 9.03 6.93
C ARG A 306 8.22 9.91 6.00
N GLY A 307 8.68 11.15 5.89
CA GLY A 307 8.07 12.21 5.10
C GLY A 307 7.83 13.46 5.94
N GLU A 308 7.22 14.46 5.33
CA GLU A 308 6.78 15.70 5.98
C GLU A 308 5.28 15.70 6.27
N GLU A 309 4.79 16.69 7.01
CA GLU A 309 3.37 16.83 7.32
C GLU A 309 2.52 16.82 6.05
N GLY A 310 1.50 15.95 6.02
CA GLY A 310 0.67 15.68 4.84
C GLY A 310 1.22 14.62 3.89
N MET A 311 2.50 14.25 3.97
CA MET A 311 3.15 13.22 3.13
C MET A 311 3.86 12.14 3.94
N TYR A 312 3.36 11.83 5.13
CA TYR A 312 3.90 10.73 5.93
C TYR A 312 3.61 9.38 5.28
N GLN A 313 4.56 8.46 5.33
CA GLN A 313 4.41 7.09 4.81
C GLN A 313 4.31 6.03 5.90
N ARG A 314 4.46 6.43 7.16
CA ARG A 314 4.41 5.53 8.31
C ARG A 314 3.57 6.09 9.44
N LEU A 315 2.86 5.17 10.09
CA LEU A 315 2.14 5.41 11.34
C LEU A 315 2.49 4.30 12.32
N GLU A 316 2.98 4.66 13.50
CA GLU A 316 3.01 3.78 14.67
C GLU A 316 1.86 4.17 15.59
N PHE A 317 1.05 3.18 15.98
CA PHE A 317 -0.10 3.35 16.86
C PHE A 317 -0.01 2.39 18.05
N GLY A 318 0.04 2.94 19.26
CA GLY A 318 -0.05 2.20 20.51
C GLY A 318 0.97 2.64 21.58
N PRO A 319 0.86 2.08 22.79
CA PRO A 319 1.76 2.42 23.89
C PRO A 319 3.22 2.05 23.63
N SER A 320 4.13 2.73 24.32
CA SER A 320 5.56 2.47 24.23
C SER A 320 6.01 1.29 25.10
N ASP A 321 7.19 0.72 24.81
CA ASP A 321 7.67 -0.53 25.45
C ASP A 321 7.87 -0.46 26.97
N ASN A 322 7.96 0.75 27.55
CA ASN A 322 8.11 0.97 29.00
C ASN A 322 6.77 1.11 29.75
N GLU A 323 5.64 1.13 29.05
CA GLU A 323 4.30 1.19 29.65
C GLU A 323 3.72 -0.24 29.79
N ASP A 324 3.13 -0.61 30.94
CA ASP A 324 2.40 -1.89 31.09
C ASP A 324 0.95 -1.74 30.60
N ILE A 325 0.81 -1.27 29.34
CA ILE A 325 -0.45 -1.04 28.63
C ILE A 325 -0.33 -1.64 27.23
N PHE A 326 -1.39 -2.26 26.73
CA PHE A 326 -1.45 -2.96 25.45
C PHE A 326 -2.58 -2.44 24.57
N LEU A 327 -2.56 -2.81 23.28
CA LEU A 327 -3.60 -2.40 22.33
C LEU A 327 -4.98 -2.90 22.76
N ASP A 328 -5.07 -4.10 23.32
CA ASP A 328 -6.33 -4.67 23.80
C ASP A 328 -6.85 -4.03 25.09
N ASP A 329 -6.13 -3.05 25.66
CA ASP A 329 -6.62 -2.14 26.71
C ASP A 329 -7.25 -0.85 26.11
N ILE A 330 -7.10 -0.61 24.81
CA ILE A 330 -7.67 0.53 24.07
C ILE A 330 -9.02 0.12 23.50
N ILE A 331 -10.01 0.99 23.64
CA ILE A 331 -11.36 0.82 23.11
C ILE A 331 -11.49 1.59 21.79
N LEU A 332 -12.07 0.94 20.78
CA LEU A 332 -12.52 1.57 19.54
C LEU A 332 -14.04 1.78 19.61
N ALA A 333 -14.47 3.04 19.50
CA ALA A 333 -15.87 3.41 19.35
C ALA A 333 -16.31 3.20 17.88
N GLU A 334 -17.13 2.17 17.64
CA GLU A 334 -17.63 1.82 16.32
C GLU A 334 -19.12 1.50 16.29
N GLY A 335 -19.89 2.31 15.54
CA GLY A 335 -21.31 2.05 15.31
C GLY A 335 -22.15 2.04 16.60
N GLY A 336 -21.73 2.79 17.62
CA GLY A 336 -22.37 2.81 18.94
C GLY A 336 -21.97 1.65 19.87
N ASN A 337 -21.01 0.81 19.45
CA ASN A 337 -20.41 -0.22 20.29
C ASN A 337 -18.97 0.13 20.63
N ASP A 338 -18.57 -0.23 21.83
CA ASP A 338 -17.20 -0.13 22.31
C ASP A 338 -16.56 -1.52 22.24
N VAL A 339 -15.52 -1.66 21.42
CA VAL A 339 -14.81 -2.93 21.23
C VAL A 339 -13.32 -2.76 21.49
N PRO A 340 -12.66 -3.72 22.15
CA PRO A 340 -11.21 -3.69 22.30
C PRO A 340 -10.49 -3.68 20.94
N VAL A 341 -9.36 -2.97 20.86
CA VAL A 341 -8.47 -3.04 19.70
C VAL A 341 -7.67 -4.34 19.78
N THR A 342 -7.97 -5.27 18.88
CA THR A 342 -7.37 -6.61 18.89
C THR A 342 -6.32 -6.82 17.81
N GLY A 343 -6.22 -5.91 16.84
CA GLY A 343 -5.28 -6.02 15.73
C GLY A 343 -5.23 -4.78 14.85
N GLY A 344 -4.49 -4.88 13.74
CA GLY A 344 -4.22 -3.74 12.87
C GLY A 344 -5.34 -3.43 11.89
N TYR A 345 -6.20 -4.41 11.56
CA TYR A 345 -7.34 -4.19 10.65
C TYR A 345 -8.27 -3.07 11.15
N GLN A 346 -8.57 -3.07 12.45
CA GLN A 346 -9.38 -2.03 13.10
C GLN A 346 -8.73 -0.64 12.97
N ILE A 347 -7.40 -0.57 12.96
CA ILE A 347 -6.64 0.68 12.81
C ILE A 347 -6.68 1.17 11.37
N VAL A 348 -6.28 0.33 10.40
CA VAL A 348 -6.14 0.77 9.00
C VAL A 348 -7.46 1.08 8.31
N LYS A 349 -8.59 0.54 8.81
CA LYS A 349 -9.94 0.95 8.40
C LYS A 349 -10.26 2.43 8.69
N ASN A 350 -9.49 3.03 9.60
CA ASN A 350 -9.60 4.43 10.00
C ASN A 350 -8.43 5.28 9.48
N VAL A 351 -7.64 4.74 8.56
CA VAL A 351 -6.52 5.41 7.90
C VAL A 351 -6.88 5.64 6.44
N GLU A 352 -6.86 6.89 5.99
CA GLU A 352 -6.94 7.19 4.56
C GLU A 352 -5.54 7.28 3.97
N VAL A 353 -5.30 6.53 2.90
CA VAL A 353 -4.05 6.54 2.15
C VAL A 353 -4.28 6.95 0.71
N GLY A 354 -3.22 7.38 0.03
CA GLY A 354 -3.35 7.93 -1.32
C GLY A 354 -2.09 8.53 -1.92
N PRO A 355 -1.99 8.65 -3.25
CA PRO A 355 -0.99 9.48 -3.89
C PRO A 355 -1.46 10.94 -3.96
N TYR A 356 -0.50 11.83 -4.16
CA TYR A 356 -0.77 13.17 -4.67
C TYR A 356 -0.60 13.23 -6.19
N VAL A 357 -1.50 13.96 -6.85
CA VAL A 357 -1.44 14.24 -8.29
C VAL A 357 -1.52 15.75 -8.55
N HIS A 358 -0.87 16.20 -9.62
CA HIS A 358 -1.04 17.51 -10.22
C HIS A 358 -2.13 17.45 -11.27
N ILE A 359 -3.11 18.35 -11.20
CA ILE A 359 -4.17 18.51 -12.19
C ILE A 359 -4.04 19.90 -12.81
N GLY A 360 -3.90 19.94 -14.13
CA GLY A 360 -3.78 21.16 -14.91
C GLY A 360 -5.09 21.92 -15.09
N GLU A 361 -5.03 23.04 -15.80
CA GLU A 361 -6.22 23.80 -16.18
C GLU A 361 -7.09 23.04 -17.20
N PRO A 362 -8.42 23.18 -17.14
CA PRO A 362 -9.33 22.57 -18.10
C PRO A 362 -9.13 23.17 -19.48
N LYS A 363 -9.24 22.34 -20.51
CA LYS A 363 -9.24 22.75 -21.91
C LYS A 363 -10.59 22.42 -22.55
N PRO A 364 -11.07 23.24 -23.50
CA PRO A 364 -12.26 22.88 -24.27
C PRO A 364 -12.06 21.52 -24.94
N MET A 365 -13.05 20.65 -24.78
CA MET A 365 -13.11 19.32 -25.36
C MET A 365 -14.05 19.34 -26.57
N SER A 366 -13.63 18.68 -27.63
CA SER A 366 -14.44 18.35 -28.79
C SER A 366 -15.01 16.93 -28.67
N ASP A 367 -16.07 16.61 -29.42
CA ASP A 367 -16.67 15.27 -29.39
C ASP A 367 -15.67 14.15 -29.73
N SER A 368 -14.66 14.43 -30.56
CA SER A 368 -13.61 13.48 -30.92
C SER A 368 -12.59 13.22 -29.82
N ASP A 369 -12.53 14.08 -28.80
CA ASP A 369 -11.59 13.91 -27.69
C ASP A 369 -12.11 12.85 -26.70
N TYR A 370 -13.42 12.60 -26.67
CA TYR A 370 -14.03 11.63 -25.76
C TYR A 370 -13.86 10.18 -26.24
N VAL A 371 -13.59 9.28 -25.30
CA VAL A 371 -13.59 7.83 -25.55
C VAL A 371 -14.98 7.30 -25.24
N LEU A 372 -15.83 7.20 -26.27
CA LEU A 372 -17.19 6.68 -26.12
C LEU A 372 -17.18 5.18 -25.80
N ILE A 373 -17.83 4.81 -24.70
CA ILE A 373 -18.00 3.43 -24.25
C ILE A 373 -19.48 3.10 -24.06
N ASN A 374 -19.80 1.81 -23.93
CA ASN A 374 -21.17 1.37 -23.69
C ASN A 374 -21.57 1.62 -22.24
N GLU A 375 -22.78 2.17 -22.03
CA GLU A 375 -23.38 2.25 -20.69
C GLU A 375 -23.60 0.83 -20.15
N ASN A 376 -23.17 0.60 -18.91
CA ASN A 376 -23.47 -0.63 -18.19
C ASN A 376 -24.03 -0.31 -16.80
N LEU A 377 -25.34 -0.44 -16.67
CA LEU A 377 -26.07 -0.12 -15.44
C LEU A 377 -26.08 -1.27 -14.43
N ASP A 378 -25.65 -2.47 -14.81
CA ASP A 378 -25.60 -3.59 -13.89
C ASP A 378 -24.49 -3.33 -12.87
N GLY A 379 -24.72 -3.65 -11.60
CA GLY A 379 -23.66 -3.61 -10.58
C GLY A 379 -22.51 -4.56 -10.91
N ILE A 380 -21.32 -4.30 -10.35
CA ILE A 380 -20.22 -5.28 -10.32
C ILE A 380 -20.42 -6.13 -9.05
N ASN A 381 -20.69 -7.43 -9.23
CA ASN A 381 -20.83 -8.35 -8.11
C ASN A 381 -19.44 -8.85 -7.63
N CYS A 382 -18.86 -8.13 -6.68
CA CYS A 382 -17.55 -8.46 -6.14
C CYS A 382 -17.50 -9.82 -5.41
N SER A 383 -18.63 -10.31 -4.90
CA SER A 383 -18.68 -11.63 -4.24
C SER A 383 -18.44 -12.82 -5.19
N GLU A 384 -18.54 -12.59 -6.51
CA GLU A 384 -18.28 -13.59 -7.56
C GLU A 384 -16.89 -13.44 -8.19
N ALA A 385 -16.06 -12.50 -7.70
CA ALA A 385 -14.72 -12.30 -8.23
C ALA A 385 -13.84 -13.55 -7.99
N ASN A 386 -12.96 -13.87 -8.96
CA ASN A 386 -12.06 -15.03 -8.88
C ASN A 386 -11.21 -15.07 -7.60
N ILE A 387 -10.90 -13.90 -7.03
CA ILE A 387 -10.14 -13.75 -5.80
C ILE A 387 -10.85 -14.35 -4.58
N CYS A 388 -12.19 -14.48 -4.60
CA CYS A 388 -12.93 -15.09 -3.51
C CYS A 388 -12.60 -16.57 -3.31
N ASN A 389 -12.16 -17.28 -4.36
CA ASN A 389 -11.64 -18.64 -4.23
C ASN A 389 -10.33 -18.68 -3.41
N LEU A 390 -9.47 -17.67 -3.57
CA LEU A 390 -8.28 -17.53 -2.74
C LEU A 390 -8.65 -17.21 -1.29
N MET A 391 -9.58 -16.28 -1.06
CA MET A 391 -10.03 -15.91 0.29
C MET A 391 -10.64 -17.09 1.04
N GLN A 392 -11.49 -17.90 0.39
CA GLN A 392 -12.06 -19.12 0.98
C GLN A 392 -11.00 -20.13 1.39
N ARG A 393 -9.98 -20.35 0.54
CA ARG A 393 -8.84 -21.22 0.83
C ARG A 393 -8.02 -20.69 2.01
N LEU A 394 -7.70 -19.40 2.03
CA LEU A 394 -6.97 -18.77 3.13
C LEU A 394 -7.73 -18.90 4.45
N TYR A 395 -9.05 -18.70 4.45
CA TYR A 395 -9.88 -18.89 5.63
C TYR A 395 -9.92 -20.34 6.13
N SER A 396 -9.95 -21.29 5.20
CA SER A 396 -9.86 -22.72 5.54
C SER A 396 -8.52 -23.04 6.21
N GLU A 397 -7.40 -22.50 5.69
CA GLU A 397 -6.09 -22.66 6.30
C GLU A 397 -6.00 -22.01 7.69
N TYR A 398 -6.51 -20.78 7.83
CA TYR A 398 -6.56 -20.05 9.09
C TYR A 398 -7.29 -20.88 10.16
N SER A 399 -8.49 -21.36 9.84
CA SER A 399 -9.33 -22.14 10.75
C SER A 399 -8.66 -23.44 11.17
N ASN A 400 -8.02 -24.13 10.22
CA ASN A 400 -7.27 -25.36 10.49
C ASN A 400 -6.03 -25.11 11.38
N SER A 401 -5.38 -23.95 11.25
CA SER A 401 -4.22 -23.61 12.08
C SER A 401 -4.60 -23.37 13.54
N LYS A 402 -5.78 -22.77 13.80
CA LYS A 402 -6.30 -22.53 15.15
C LYS A 402 -6.73 -23.82 15.84
N ASN A 403 -7.48 -24.68 15.15
CA ASN A 403 -7.90 -25.99 15.68
C ASN A 403 -6.72 -26.88 16.08
N LYS A 404 -5.58 -26.80 15.38
CA LYS A 404 -4.37 -27.57 15.73
C LYS A 404 -3.69 -27.06 17.00
N ILE A 405 -3.78 -25.75 17.29
CA ILE A 405 -3.22 -25.15 18.51
C ILE A 405 -4.06 -25.57 19.72
N ASP A 406 -5.38 -25.47 19.62
CA ASP A 406 -6.30 -25.82 20.71
C ASP A 406 -6.20 -27.32 21.07
N ASN A 407 -6.10 -28.19 20.07
CA ASN A 407 -5.90 -29.63 20.30
C ASN A 407 -4.53 -29.97 20.91
N ARG A 408 -3.49 -29.16 20.70
CA ARG A 408 -2.18 -29.39 21.33
C ARG A 408 -2.18 -28.94 22.78
N LEU A 409 -2.80 -27.81 23.09
CA LEU A 409 -2.95 -27.32 24.47
C LEU A 409 -3.77 -28.31 25.32
N ASN A 410 -4.85 -28.85 24.77
CA ASN A 410 -5.68 -29.85 25.47
C ASN A 410 -4.97 -31.19 25.72
N ARG A 411 -3.93 -31.54 24.95
CA ARG A 411 -3.13 -32.76 25.17
C ARG A 411 -2.00 -32.61 26.19
N GLN A 412 -1.65 -31.39 26.59
CA GLN A 412 -0.64 -31.13 27.61
C GLN A 412 -1.24 -31.04 29.03
N ILE A 413 -2.56 -31.12 29.17
CA ILE A 413 -3.30 -31.02 30.44
C ILE A 413 -3.80 -32.41 30.91
N VAL A 414 -3.43 -33.49 30.22
CA VAL A 414 -3.81 -34.88 30.58
C VAL A 414 -2.63 -35.66 31.13
#